data_AF-A0A1E3SE48-F1
#
_entry.id   AF-A0A1E3SE48-F1
#
_cell.length_a   1.000
_cell.length_b   1.000
_cell.length_c   1.000
_cell.angle_alpha   90.00
_cell.angle_beta   90.00
_cell.angle_gamma   90.00
#
_symmetry.space_group_name_H-M   'P 1'
#
loop_
_entity.id
_entity.type
_entity.pdbx_description
1 polymer ?
#
loop_
_entity_poly.entity_id
_entity_poly.type
_entity_poly.pdbx_seq_one_letter_code
_entity_poly.pdbx_strand_id
1 'polypeptide(L)' 'MIDPATMPPGRWQARHAAFKAHGVPDTDPRILECHAALAYWRCRRVIDAERGQLAPEHIPALADMLRHAHPAVPA' A
#
# COMPACT_ATOMS: atom_id res chain seq x y z
N MET A 1 6.36 3.35 12.50
CA MET A 1 6.07 3.31 11.06
C MET A 1 5.65 4.70 10.63
N ILE A 2 6.29 5.23 9.60
CA ILE A 2 5.93 6.52 8.98
C ILE A 2 4.62 6.34 8.21
N ASP A 3 3.72 7.32 8.25
CA ASP A 3 2.54 7.34 7.40
C ASP A 3 2.96 7.31 5.91
N PRO A 4 2.57 6.27 5.14
CA PRO A 4 2.92 6.14 3.72
C PRO A 4 2.60 7.36 2.85
N ALA A 5 1.58 8.14 3.22
CA ALA A 5 1.12 9.30 2.46
C ALA A 5 2.03 10.54 2.60
N THR A 6 2.94 10.55 3.58
CA THR A 6 3.89 11.67 3.81
C THR A 6 4.96 11.80 2.72
N MET A 7 5.15 10.77 1.89
CA MET A 7 6.08 10.77 0.77
C MET A 7 5.42 10.20 -0.49
N PRO A 8 5.71 10.77 -1.68
CA PRO A 8 5.19 10.23 -2.93
C PRO A 8 5.79 8.84 -3.22
N PRO A 9 5.11 8.01 -4.03
CA PRO A 9 5.54 6.63 -4.29
C PRO A 9 6.95 6.54 -4.87
N GLY A 10 7.37 7.49 -5.72
CA GLY A 10 8.72 7.52 -6.29
C GLY A 10 9.81 7.68 -5.21
N ARG A 11 9.53 8.41 -4.12
CA ARG A 11 10.47 8.60 -3.02
C ARG A 11 10.62 7.32 -2.18
N TRP A 12 9.52 6.59 -1.98
CA TRP A 12 9.55 5.26 -1.38
C TRP A 12 10.33 4.25 -2.22
N GLN A 13 10.16 4.28 -3.55
CA GLN A 13 10.94 3.43 -4.47
C GLN A 13 12.44 3.75 -4.39
N ALA A 14 12.81 5.03 -4.44
CA ALA A 14 14.21 5.45 -4.33
C ALA A 14 14.83 5.01 -2.99
N ARG A 15 14.10 5.17 -1.89
CA ARG A 15 14.53 4.73 -0.55
C ARG A 15 14.72 3.21 -0.48
N HIS A 16 13.78 2.44 -1.04
CA HIS A 16 13.90 0.99 -1.13
C HIS A 16 15.13 0.56 -1.95
N ALA A 17 15.33 1.16 -3.13
CA ALA A 17 16.47 0.89 -3.99
C ALA A 17 17.81 1.20 -3.30
N ALA A 18 17.89 2.32 -2.55
CA ALA A 18 19.07 2.66 -1.77
C ALA A 18 19.39 1.57 -0.73
N PHE A 19 18.40 1.09 0.03
CA PHE A 19 18.63 -0.01 0.99
C PHE A 19 19.10 -1.30 0.31
N LYS A 20 18.50 -1.67 -0.83
CA LYS A 20 18.94 -2.84 -1.60
C LYS A 20 20.38 -2.68 -2.12
N ALA A 21 20.75 -1.50 -2.61
CA ALA A 21 22.12 -1.21 -3.05
C ALA A 21 23.15 -1.32 -1.91
N HIS A 22 22.74 -1.02 -0.68
CA HIS A 22 23.56 -1.19 0.52
C HIS A 22 23.55 -2.61 1.10
N GLY A 23 22.94 -3.58 0.42
CA GLY A 23 22.91 -4.98 0.87
C GLY A 23 22.03 -5.21 2.11
N VAL A 24 21.10 -4.30 2.40
CA VAL A 24 20.17 -4.45 3.52
C VAL A 24 19.26 -5.67 3.26
N PRO A 25 19.11 -6.58 4.24
CA PRO A 25 18.31 -7.79 4.06
C PRO A 25 16.81 -7.46 3.94
N ASP A 26 16.07 -8.32 3.25
CA ASP A 26 14.63 -8.09 3.00
C ASP A 26 13.77 -8.17 4.28
N THR A 27 14.31 -8.77 5.34
CA THR A 27 13.69 -8.83 6.67
C THR A 27 13.94 -7.57 7.50
N ASP A 28 14.79 -6.64 7.04
CA ASP A 28 15.04 -5.39 7.74
C ASP A 28 13.75 -4.58 7.85
N PRO A 29 13.41 -4.05 9.05
CA PRO A 29 12.21 -3.25 9.25
C PRO A 29 12.05 -2.09 8.27
N ARG A 30 13.15 -1.51 7.77
CA ARG A 30 13.13 -0.40 6.80
C ARG A 30 12.75 -0.86 5.40
N ILE A 31 13.11 -2.07 5.00
CA ILE A 31 12.65 -2.69 3.74
C ILE A 31 11.16 -3.00 3.86
N LEU A 32 10.74 -3.62 4.96
CA LEU A 32 9.33 -3.93 5.22
C LEU A 32 8.47 -2.66 5.24
N GLU A 33 8.96 -1.57 5.83
CA GLU A 33 8.28 -0.26 5.80
C GLU A 33 8.12 0.27 4.37
N CYS A 34 9.16 0.18 3.53
CA CYS A 34 9.06 0.58 2.14
C CYS A 34 8.04 -0.28 1.37
N HIS A 35 8.02 -1.59 1.60
CA HIS A 35 7.05 -2.50 0.99
C HIS A 35 5.62 -2.15 1.39
N ALA A 36 5.37 -1.93 2.69
CA ALA A 36 4.07 -1.53 3.20
C ALA A 36 3.60 -0.20 2.59
N ALA A 37 4.49 0.80 2.52
CA ALA A 37 4.16 2.08 1.91
C ALA A 37 3.86 1.98 0.41
N LEU A 38 4.63 1.18 -0.33
CA LEU A 38 4.38 0.94 -1.76
C LEU A 38 3.08 0.16 -1.98
N ALA A 39 2.72 -0.77 -1.10
CA ALA A 39 1.44 -1.46 -1.14
C ALA A 39 0.27 -0.49 -0.95
N TYR A 40 0.37 0.41 0.04
CA TYR A 40 -0.61 1.49 0.23
C TYR A 40 -0.82 2.30 -1.06
N TRP A 41 0.26 2.74 -1.71
CA TRP A 41 0.16 3.52 -2.95
C TRP A 41 -0.44 2.75 -4.12
N ARG A 42 -0.20 1.43 -4.21
CA ARG A 42 -0.87 0.57 -5.21
C ARG A 42 -2.37 0.49 -4.94
N CYS A 43 -2.79 0.21 -3.72
CA CYS A 43 -4.21 0.16 -3.35
C CYS A 43 -4.90 1.50 -3.58
N ARG A 44 -4.27 2.61 -3.17
CA ARG A 44 -4.79 3.96 -3.37
C ARG A 44 -5.05 4.27 -4.84
N ARG A 45 -4.16 3.88 -5.75
CA ARG A 45 -4.36 4.07 -7.20
C ARG A 45 -5.59 3.34 -7.73
N VAL A 46 -5.82 2.10 -7.28
CA VAL A 46 -7.01 1.33 -7.66
C VAL A 46 -8.27 2.02 -7.13
N ILE A 47 -8.26 2.42 -5.85
CA ILE A 47 -9.40 3.14 -5.24
C ILE A 47 -9.66 4.46 -5.96
N ASP A 48 -8.63 5.22 -6.29
CA ASP A 48 -8.77 6.52 -6.97
C ASP A 48 -9.34 6.35 -8.39
N ALA A 49 -9.03 5.26 -9.09
CA ALA A 49 -9.62 4.94 -10.40
C ALA A 49 -11.13 4.61 -10.31
N GLU A 50 -11.55 3.91 -9.25
CA GLU A 50 -12.95 3.51 -9.04
C GLU A 50 -13.76 4.51 -8.20
N ARG A 51 -13.13 5.58 -7.70
CA ARG A 51 -13.72 6.49 -6.71
C ARG A 51 -15.07 7.07 -7.14
N GLY A 52 -15.24 7.36 -8.43
CA GLY A 52 -16.49 7.89 -8.98
C GLY A 52 -17.60 6.85 -9.13
N GLN A 53 -17.26 5.56 -9.09
CA GLN A 53 -18.19 4.44 -9.27
C GLN A 53 -18.59 3.79 -7.94
N LEU A 54 -17.83 4.03 -6.87
CA LEU A 54 -18.13 3.52 -5.54
C LEU A 54 -19.33 4.25 -4.93
N ALA A 55 -20.42 3.51 -4.75
CA ALA A 55 -21.58 4.01 -4.01
C ALA A 55 -21.17 4.30 -2.55
N PRO A 56 -21.46 5.50 -2.00
CA PRO A 56 -21.07 5.87 -0.63
C PRO A 56 -21.50 4.86 0.44
N GLU A 57 -22.67 4.24 0.26
CA GLU A 57 -23.24 3.21 1.14
C GLU A 57 -22.42 1.91 1.20
N HIS A 58 -21.57 1.63 0.22
CA HIS A 58 -20.73 0.43 0.17
C HIS A 58 -19.33 0.65 0.76
N ILE A 59 -18.93 1.91 0.97
CA ILE A 59 -17.60 2.26 1.52
C ILE A 59 -17.36 1.61 2.90
N PRO A 60 -18.32 1.57 3.85
CA PRO A 60 -18.10 0.92 5.15
C PRO A 60 -17.80 -0.58 5.03
N ALA A 61 -18.50 -1.28 4.13
CA ALA A 61 -18.26 -2.71 3.89
C ALA A 61 -16.87 -2.95 3.28
N LEU A 62 -16.44 -2.10 2.33
CA LEU A 62 -15.09 -2.16 1.77
C LEU A 62 -14.02 -1.87 2.84
N ALA A 63 -14.24 -0.87 3.70
CA ALA A 63 -13.32 -0.55 4.79
C ALA A 63 -13.24 -1.66 5.84
N ASP A 64 -14.34 -2.38 6.07
CA ASP A 64 -14.37 -3.54 6.96
C ASP A 64 -13.62 -4.74 6.36
N MET A 65 -13.84 -5.00 5.07
CA MET A 65 -13.11 -6.02 4.31
C MET A 65 -11.59 -5.78 4.33
N LEU A 66 -11.12 -4.53 4.29
CA LEU A 66 -9.69 -4.22 4.39
C LEU A 66 -9.10 -4.45 5.80
N ARG A 67 -9.94 -4.42 6.85
CA ARG A 67 -9.53 -4.68 8.24
C ARG A 67 -9.48 -6.17 8.57
N HIS A 68 -10.31 -6.96 7.91
CA HIS A 68 -10.48 -8.39 8.20
C HIS A 68 -9.92 -9.26 7.08
N ALA A 69 -9.46 -10.48 7.43
CA ALA A 69 -9.14 -11.47 6.41
C ALA A 69 -10.42 -11.79 5.62
N HIS A 70 -10.37 -11.63 4.30
CA HIS A 70 -11.48 -11.93 3.40
C HIS A 70 -10.99 -12.90 2.32
N PRO A 71 -11.87 -13.79 1.82
CA PRO A 71 -11.51 -14.68 0.72
C PRO A 71 -11.16 -13.86 -0.52
N ALA A 72 -10.13 -14.29 -1.25
CA ALA A 72 -9.77 -13.68 -2.52
C ALA A 72 -10.91 -13.85 -3.53
N VAL A 73 -11.22 -12.80 -4.29
CA VAL A 73 -12.15 -12.90 -5.42
C VAL A 73 -11.44 -13.64 -6.55
N PRO A 74 -11.97 -14.78 -7.05
CA PRO A 74 -11.37 -15.48 -8.19
C PRO A 74 -11.45 -14.61 -9.45
N ALA A 75 -10.45 -14.78 -10.33
CA ALA A 75 -10.35 -14.07 -11.60
C ALA A 75 -11.45 -14.44 -12.60
#